data_AF-A0A0A9B7U9-F1
#
_entry.id   AF-A0A0A9B7U9-F1
#
_cell.length_a   1.000
_cell.length_b   1.000
_cell.length_c   1.000
_cell.angle_alpha   90.00
_cell.angle_beta   90.00
_cell.angle_gamma   90.00
#
_symmetry.space_group_name_H-M   'P 1'
#
loop_
_entity.id
_entity.type
_entity.pdbx_description
1 polymer ?
#
loop_
_entity_poly.entity_id
_entity_poly.type
_entity_poly.pdbx_seq_one_letter_code
_entity_poly.pdbx_strand_id
1 'polypeptide(L)'
;MLARWLGLEDPWNVLSYSWSIPVSPFIEQLVVKQVKSWRPDHHIICPQGREALKRWGLYDDLDWSLEPSILAWHIATDVYLHWYKEQAEDNEDQQADLAKAVEALSNYMLFLLAARPDMLPPPTRRNVYVETCYWLTGLQYRDAKGLVERLQDYGTTPLQQQPPNWGRGTPIGVVLGQKLIGEDIGTTTGEMLQLIVEVWAEMLCYVGNGCSAYSHAKQLANGGELITIAALLILHVKNSAIS
;
A
#
# COMPACT_ATOMS: atom_id res chain seq x y z
N MET A 1 -8.20 -15.26 -0.78
CA MET A 1 -7.09 -14.28 -0.79
C MET A 1 -7.68 -12.87 -0.77
N LEU A 2 -8.74 -12.70 0.02
CA LEU A 2 -9.36 -11.45 0.48
C LEU A 2 -9.86 -11.74 1.93
N ALA A 3 -8.92 -12.17 2.78
CA ALA A 3 -8.95 -13.45 3.51
C ALA A 3 -9.12 -14.64 2.56
N ARG A 4 -8.29 -15.68 2.60
CA ARG A 4 -8.73 -16.97 2.05
C ARG A 4 -9.67 -17.58 3.08
N TRP A 5 -10.87 -16.98 3.16
CA TRP A 5 -12.12 -17.42 3.79
C TRP A 5 -12.67 -16.37 4.77
N LEU A 6 -13.82 -15.81 4.43
CA LEU A 6 -14.69 -14.99 5.28
C LEU A 6 -15.25 -15.81 6.47
N GLY A 7 -14.41 -16.23 7.42
CA GLY A 7 -14.90 -17.06 8.53
C GLY A 7 -13.99 -17.24 9.74
N LEU A 8 -12.92 -16.46 9.90
CA LEU A 8 -11.99 -16.57 11.02
C LEU A 8 -11.35 -15.21 11.34
N GLU A 9 -12.15 -14.27 11.83
CA GLU A 9 -11.68 -12.95 12.29
C GLU A 9 -10.68 -13.06 13.46
N ASP A 10 -10.80 -14.08 14.30
CA ASP A 10 -9.91 -14.26 15.45
C ASP A 10 -8.53 -14.86 15.08
N PRO A 11 -8.42 -15.93 14.27
CA PRO A 11 -7.13 -16.44 13.82
C PRO A 11 -6.35 -15.49 12.92
N TRP A 12 -7.01 -14.63 12.12
CA TRP A 12 -6.32 -13.68 11.25
C TRP A 12 -5.61 -12.57 12.04
N ASN A 13 -6.18 -12.17 13.18
CA ASN A 13 -5.55 -11.25 14.14
C ASN A 13 -4.43 -11.93 14.96
N VAL A 14 -4.48 -13.26 15.15
CA VAL A 14 -3.56 -14.01 16.02
C VAL A 14 -2.38 -14.66 15.26
N LEU A 15 -2.60 -15.14 14.03
CA LEU A 15 -1.61 -15.95 13.30
C LEU A 15 -0.89 -15.22 12.17
N SER A 16 -1.52 -14.25 11.50
CA SER A 16 -0.95 -13.63 10.29
C SER A 16 0.05 -12.51 10.59
N TYR A 17 -0.03 -11.92 11.79
CA TYR A 17 0.73 -10.70 12.14
C TYR A 17 1.46 -10.78 13.49
N SER A 18 1.63 -11.97 14.04
CA SER A 18 2.51 -12.21 15.20
C SER A 18 3.98 -12.45 14.81
N TRP A 19 4.27 -12.51 13.51
CA TRP A 19 5.62 -12.65 13.00
C TRP A 19 6.13 -11.30 12.56
N SER A 20 7.24 -10.86 13.14
CA SER A 20 8.13 -9.87 12.54
C SER A 20 8.33 -10.27 11.08
N ILE A 21 7.67 -9.59 10.14
CA ILE A 21 7.87 -9.81 8.71
C ILE A 21 9.38 -9.67 8.50
N PRO A 22 10.10 -10.74 8.10
CA PRO A 22 11.52 -10.62 7.84
C PRO A 22 11.66 -9.60 6.72
N VAL A 23 12.19 -8.42 7.04
CA VAL A 23 12.49 -7.42 6.03
C VAL A 23 13.59 -8.04 5.19
N SER A 24 13.27 -8.41 3.95
CA SER A 24 14.28 -8.98 3.08
C SER A 24 15.37 -7.92 2.83
N PRO A 25 16.64 -8.32 2.65
CA PRO A 25 17.69 -7.36 2.29
C PRO A 25 17.34 -6.52 1.07
N PHE A 26 16.51 -7.06 0.17
CA PHE A 26 15.96 -6.34 -0.98
C PHE A 26 15.05 -5.17 -0.57
N ILE A 27 14.11 -5.39 0.36
CA ILE A 27 13.24 -4.32 0.88
C ILE A 27 14.07 -3.26 1.61
N GLU A 28 15.06 -3.67 2.40
CA GLU A 28 15.97 -2.71 3.07
C GLU A 28 16.73 -1.84 2.06
N GLN A 29 17.35 -2.47 1.05
CA GLN A 29 18.05 -1.75 -0.01
C GLN A 29 17.14 -0.79 -0.77
N LEU A 30 15.89 -1.18 -0.98
CA LEU A 30 14.90 -0.38 -1.69
C LEU A 30 14.49 0.86 -0.87
N VAL A 31 14.21 0.68 0.43
CA VAL A 31 13.93 1.80 1.34
C VAL A 31 15.14 2.73 1.40
N VAL A 32 16.36 2.20 1.50
CA VAL A 32 17.59 3.02 1.49
C VAL A 32 17.75 3.77 0.17
N LYS A 33 17.55 3.11 -0.97
CA LYS A 33 17.62 3.73 -2.30
C LYS A 33 16.60 4.88 -2.42
N GLN A 34 15.37 4.63 -1.97
CA GLN A 34 14.30 5.62 -1.99
C GLN A 34 14.65 6.83 -1.11
N VAL A 35 15.06 6.60 0.14
CA VAL A 35 15.45 7.67 1.07
C VAL A 35 16.66 8.48 0.56
N LYS A 36 17.64 7.84 -0.10
CA LYS A 36 18.77 8.55 -0.74
C LYS A 36 18.39 9.38 -1.95
N SER A 37 17.33 8.99 -2.66
CA SER A 37 16.84 9.74 -3.82
C SER A 37 16.14 11.04 -3.43
N TRP A 38 15.81 11.22 -2.14
CA TRP A 38 15.09 12.38 -1.64
C TRP A 38 15.96 13.62 -1.56
N ARG A 39 15.41 14.76 -1.98
CA ARG A 39 16.07 16.06 -1.86
C ARG A 39 15.68 16.74 -0.54
N PRO A 40 16.64 17.37 0.16
CA PRO A 40 16.41 18.02 1.47
C PRO A 40 15.31 19.09 1.46
N ASP A 41 15.11 19.76 0.33
CA ASP A 41 14.17 20.89 0.18
C ASP A 41 12.71 20.46 -0.03
N HIS A 42 12.43 19.16 -0.17
CA HIS A 42 11.06 18.68 -0.38
C HIS A 42 10.34 18.54 0.96
N HIS A 43 9.66 19.62 1.36
CA HIS A 43 8.57 19.51 2.31
C HIS A 43 7.48 18.62 1.71
N ILE A 44 6.98 17.67 2.51
CA ILE A 44 5.86 16.76 2.22
C ILE A 44 6.31 15.48 1.50
N ILE A 45 6.83 14.53 2.30
CA ILE A 45 6.60 13.12 1.99
C ILE A 45 5.07 12.98 1.88
N CYS A 46 4.56 12.42 0.79
CA CYS A 46 3.12 12.42 0.51
C CYS A 46 2.48 11.08 0.92
N PRO A 47 1.28 11.09 1.52
CA PRO A 47 0.58 9.87 1.90
C PRO A 47 0.15 8.99 0.71
N GLN A 48 0.17 9.52 -0.52
CA GLN A 48 -0.38 8.86 -1.70
C GLN A 48 0.68 8.26 -2.66
N GLY A 49 1.98 8.34 -2.34
CA GLY A 49 3.03 7.98 -3.30
C GLY A 49 3.13 8.97 -4.48
N ARG A 50 2.83 10.25 -4.21
CA ARG A 50 2.69 11.31 -5.21
C ARG A 50 3.97 11.49 -6.01
N GLU A 51 5.12 11.43 -5.36
CA GLU A 51 6.41 11.68 -6.02
C GLU A 51 6.83 10.50 -6.89
N ALA A 52 6.49 9.27 -6.51
CA ALA A 52 6.52 8.13 -7.43
C ALA A 52 5.58 8.37 -8.62
N LEU A 53 4.27 8.57 -8.41
CA LEU A 53 3.31 8.76 -9.49
C LEU A 53 3.69 9.88 -10.49
N LYS A 54 4.20 11.02 -10.00
CA LYS A 54 4.71 12.11 -10.86
C LYS A 54 5.90 11.69 -11.71
N ARG A 55 6.88 10.99 -11.13
CA ARG A 55 8.06 10.49 -11.88
C ARG A 55 7.66 9.57 -13.04
N TRP A 56 6.55 8.87 -12.89
CA TRP A 56 6.03 7.92 -13.86
C TRP A 56 4.93 8.50 -14.77
N GLY A 57 4.58 9.78 -14.63
CA GLY A 57 3.56 10.43 -15.47
C GLY A 57 2.12 9.96 -15.22
N LEU A 58 1.85 9.29 -14.10
CA LEU A 58 0.54 8.73 -13.73
C LEU A 58 -0.21 9.57 -12.68
N TYR A 59 0.18 10.83 -12.53
CA TYR A 59 -0.42 11.72 -11.54
C TYR A 59 -1.77 12.24 -12.02
N ASP A 60 -2.86 11.77 -11.41
CA ASP A 60 -4.12 12.48 -11.34
C ASP A 60 -4.13 13.33 -10.04
N ASP A 61 -4.87 14.44 -10.01
CA ASP A 61 -5.02 15.29 -8.80
C ASP A 61 -5.79 14.57 -7.68
N LEU A 62 -5.10 13.63 -7.05
CA LEU A 62 -5.64 12.73 -6.03
C LEU A 62 -5.33 13.31 -4.65
N ASP A 63 -6.18 14.24 -4.20
CA ASP A 63 -6.15 14.78 -2.84
C ASP A 63 -6.81 13.81 -1.85
N TRP A 64 -6.15 12.67 -1.60
CA TRP A 64 -6.68 11.63 -0.71
C TRP A 64 -6.06 11.71 0.69
N SER A 65 -6.84 11.40 1.72
CA SER A 65 -6.25 11.15 3.04
C SER A 65 -5.44 9.82 3.02
N LEU A 66 -4.63 9.60 4.05
CA LEU A 66 -3.74 8.44 4.13
C LEU A 66 -4.50 7.11 4.09
N GLU A 67 -5.60 6.97 4.85
CA GLU A 67 -6.28 5.69 5.03
C GLU A 67 -6.94 5.17 3.74
N PRO A 68 -7.70 5.98 2.98
CA PRO A 68 -8.18 5.59 1.66
C PRO A 68 -7.05 5.28 0.68
N SER A 69 -5.90 5.99 0.79
CA SER A 69 -4.74 5.76 -0.09
C SER A 69 -4.12 4.38 0.14
N ILE A 70 -3.91 3.99 1.40
CA ILE A 70 -3.41 2.65 1.74
C ILE A 70 -4.35 1.57 1.18
N LEU A 71 -5.67 1.73 1.35
CA LEU A 71 -6.64 0.76 0.85
C LEU A 71 -6.68 0.70 -0.68
N ALA A 72 -6.69 1.85 -1.35
CA ALA A 72 -6.71 1.93 -2.80
C ALA A 72 -5.48 1.24 -3.40
N TRP A 73 -4.29 1.59 -2.91
CA TRP A 73 -3.05 0.99 -3.39
C TRP A 73 -2.93 -0.49 -3.04
N HIS A 74 -3.45 -0.93 -1.90
CA HIS A 74 -3.48 -2.35 -1.54
C HIS A 74 -4.31 -3.15 -2.55
N ILE A 75 -5.52 -2.68 -2.86
CA ILE A 75 -6.39 -3.32 -3.86
C ILE A 75 -5.75 -3.27 -5.25
N ALA A 76 -5.19 -2.14 -5.66
CA ALA A 76 -4.53 -1.99 -6.95
C ALA A 76 -3.33 -2.94 -7.09
N THR A 77 -2.55 -3.09 -6.02
CA THR A 77 -1.41 -4.00 -5.94
C THR A 77 -1.85 -5.46 -6.07
N ASP A 78 -2.89 -5.86 -5.33
CA ASP A 78 -3.42 -7.23 -5.40
C ASP A 78 -3.94 -7.57 -6.81
N VAL A 79 -4.68 -6.64 -7.42
CA VAL A 79 -5.18 -6.77 -8.80
C VAL A 79 -4.01 -6.92 -9.78
N TYR A 80 -2.99 -6.06 -9.68
CA TYR A 80 -1.81 -6.12 -10.54
C TYR A 80 -1.00 -7.40 -10.35
N LEU A 81 -0.75 -7.82 -9.12
CA LEU A 81 0.02 -9.04 -8.82
C LEU A 81 -0.70 -10.31 -9.27
N HIS A 82 -2.04 -10.32 -9.24
CA HIS A 82 -2.82 -11.43 -9.79
C HIS A 82 -2.63 -11.54 -11.30
N TRP A 83 -2.82 -10.44 -12.02
CA TRP A 83 -2.58 -10.36 -13.47
C TRP A 83 -1.12 -10.72 -13.80
N TYR A 84 -0.16 -10.19 -13.05
CA TYR A 84 1.27 -10.48 -13.24
C TYR A 84 1.56 -11.99 -13.16
N LYS A 85 0.99 -12.69 -12.17
CA LYS A 85 1.16 -14.13 -12.00
C LYS A 85 0.57 -14.92 -13.17
N GLU A 86 -0.58 -14.49 -13.72
CA GLU A 86 -1.18 -15.10 -14.91
C GLU A 86 -0.30 -14.92 -16.17
N GLN A 87 0.38 -13.78 -16.30
CA GLN A 87 1.30 -13.51 -17.42
C GLN A 87 2.68 -14.17 -17.25
N ALA A 88 3.10 -14.40 -16.00
CA ALA A 88 4.42 -14.94 -15.67
C ALA A 88 4.51 -16.47 -15.85
N GLU A 89 3.40 -17.19 -16.00
CA GLU A 89 3.40 -18.63 -16.32
C GLU A 89 4.13 -18.93 -17.66
N ASP A 90 4.37 -17.91 -18.50
CA ASP A 90 5.05 -18.00 -19.79
C ASP A 90 6.54 -17.53 -19.80
N ASN A 91 7.12 -17.01 -18.70
CA ASN A 91 8.52 -16.51 -18.67
C ASN A 91 9.27 -16.79 -17.36
N GLU A 92 10.53 -17.25 -17.46
CA GLU A 92 11.42 -17.48 -16.31
C GLU A 92 11.72 -16.17 -15.54
N ASP A 93 11.58 -16.28 -14.21
CA ASP A 93 11.06 -15.27 -13.28
C ASP A 93 12.10 -14.23 -12.82
N GLN A 94 12.47 -13.30 -13.72
CA GLN A 94 13.48 -12.26 -13.44
C GLN A 94 13.02 -11.19 -12.43
N GLN A 95 11.72 -11.08 -12.15
CA GLN A 95 11.13 -10.04 -11.28
C GLN A 95 10.44 -10.60 -10.02
N ALA A 96 10.61 -11.89 -9.74
CA ALA A 96 9.99 -12.59 -8.61
C ALA A 96 10.22 -11.89 -7.25
N ASP A 97 11.45 -11.44 -7.01
CA ASP A 97 11.82 -10.80 -5.73
C ASP A 97 11.19 -9.41 -5.59
N LEU A 98 11.04 -8.68 -6.70
CA LEU A 98 10.38 -7.38 -6.73
C LEU A 98 8.87 -7.55 -6.49
N ALA A 99 8.23 -8.55 -7.10
CA ALA A 99 6.83 -8.88 -6.85
C ALA A 99 6.58 -9.28 -5.39
N LYS A 100 7.46 -10.11 -4.79
CA LYS A 100 7.40 -10.45 -3.36
C LYS A 100 7.57 -9.23 -2.46
N ALA A 101 8.46 -8.31 -2.82
CA ALA A 101 8.66 -7.08 -2.06
C ALA A 101 7.43 -6.15 -2.12
N VAL A 102 6.82 -6.01 -3.30
CA VAL A 102 5.55 -5.28 -3.50
C VAL A 102 4.45 -5.89 -2.63
N GLU A 103 4.27 -7.21 -2.66
CA GLU A 103 3.28 -7.92 -1.85
C GLU A 103 3.52 -7.71 -0.35
N ALA A 104 4.77 -7.85 0.11
CA ALA A 104 5.14 -7.70 1.51
C ALA A 104 4.89 -6.27 2.02
N LEU A 105 5.26 -5.24 1.26
CA LEU A 105 5.06 -3.85 1.65
C LEU A 105 3.57 -3.47 1.65
N SER A 106 2.82 -3.91 0.65
CA SER A 106 1.36 -3.73 0.57
C SER A 106 0.66 -4.32 1.80
N ASN A 107 0.97 -5.57 2.14
CA ASN A 107 0.41 -6.25 3.32
C ASN A 107 0.81 -5.56 4.62
N TYR A 108 2.06 -5.11 4.74
CA TYR A 108 2.55 -4.42 5.93
C TYR A 108 1.84 -3.07 6.14
N MET A 109 1.64 -2.28 5.08
CA MET A 109 0.93 -1.01 5.18
C MET A 109 -0.55 -1.19 5.54
N LEU A 110 -1.20 -2.22 4.98
CA LEU A 110 -2.57 -2.58 5.38
C LEU A 110 -2.62 -3.04 6.85
N PHE A 111 -1.65 -3.84 7.30
CA PHE A 111 -1.55 -4.26 8.70
C PHE A 111 -1.47 -3.08 9.65
N LEU A 112 -0.63 -2.09 9.34
CA LEU A 112 -0.53 -0.89 10.15
C LEU A 112 -1.88 -0.18 10.25
N LEU A 113 -2.62 -0.05 9.16
CA LEU A 113 -3.96 0.56 9.17
C LEU A 113 -4.98 -0.26 9.98
N ALA A 114 -4.96 -1.60 9.85
CA ALA A 114 -5.95 -2.48 10.44
C ALA A 114 -5.73 -2.73 11.95
N ALA A 115 -4.48 -2.99 12.34
CA ALA A 115 -4.13 -3.50 13.66
C ALA A 115 -3.26 -2.54 14.49
N ARG A 116 -2.53 -1.62 13.85
CA ARG A 116 -1.61 -0.69 14.52
C ARG A 116 -1.79 0.77 14.07
N PRO A 117 -3.02 1.33 14.05
CA PRO A 117 -3.22 2.71 13.60
C PRO A 117 -2.45 3.74 14.44
N ASP A 118 -2.09 3.42 15.69
CA ASP A 118 -1.23 4.25 16.54
C ASP A 118 0.20 4.43 16.01
N MET A 119 0.63 3.56 15.08
CA MET A 119 1.91 3.67 14.36
C MET A 119 1.81 4.52 13.08
N LEU A 120 0.62 5.04 12.77
CA LEU A 120 0.39 5.96 11.65
C LEU A 120 0.28 7.41 12.16
N PRO A 121 0.44 8.41 11.28
CA PRO A 121 0.32 9.82 11.67
C PRO A 121 -1.06 10.14 12.26
N PRO A 122 -1.17 10.84 13.40
CA PRO A 122 -2.45 11.32 13.89
C PRO A 122 -3.11 12.29 12.88
N PRO A 123 -4.45 12.27 12.72
CA PRO A 123 -5.44 11.53 13.50
C PRO A 123 -5.91 10.21 12.84
N THR A 124 -5.01 9.43 12.22
CA THR A 124 -5.39 8.23 11.47
C THR A 124 -6.19 7.21 12.29
N ARG A 125 -7.25 6.65 11.68
CA ARG A 125 -8.15 5.67 12.31
C ARG A 125 -8.41 4.45 11.41
N ARG A 126 -8.68 3.30 12.05
CA ARG A 126 -9.06 2.05 11.34
C ARG A 126 -10.50 2.02 10.83
N ASN A 127 -11.27 3.12 10.92
CA ASN A 127 -12.69 3.11 10.53
C ASN A 127 -12.86 2.87 9.03
N VAL A 128 -12.04 3.50 8.19
CA VAL A 128 -12.10 3.31 6.72
C VAL A 128 -11.82 1.86 6.34
N TYR A 129 -10.90 1.19 7.06
CA TYR A 129 -10.64 -0.24 6.92
C TYR A 129 -11.87 -1.08 7.31
N VAL A 130 -12.48 -0.78 8.46
CA VAL A 130 -13.68 -1.50 8.94
C VAL A 130 -14.87 -1.31 7.99
N GLU A 131 -15.13 -0.08 7.54
CA GLU A 131 -16.17 0.25 6.55
C GLU A 131 -15.96 -0.53 5.26
N THR A 132 -14.72 -0.59 4.78
CA THR A 132 -14.32 -1.36 3.60
C THR A 132 -14.57 -2.86 3.78
N CYS A 133 -14.23 -3.43 4.94
CA CYS A 133 -14.47 -4.84 5.25
C CYS A 133 -15.98 -5.15 5.21
N TYR A 134 -16.79 -4.35 5.90
CA TYR A 134 -18.25 -4.52 5.88
C TYR A 134 -18.82 -4.45 4.47
N TRP A 135 -18.36 -3.49 3.67
CA TRP A 135 -18.79 -3.37 2.28
C TRP A 135 -18.42 -4.60 1.45
N LEU A 136 -17.17 -5.07 1.54
CA LEU A 136 -16.72 -6.29 0.84
C LEU A 136 -17.51 -7.53 1.25
N THR A 137 -17.90 -7.64 2.53
CA THR A 137 -18.76 -8.75 3.00
C THR A 137 -20.20 -8.64 2.50
N GLY A 138 -20.69 -7.42 2.25
CA GLY A 138 -22.03 -7.17 1.70
C GLY A 138 -22.14 -7.40 0.18
N LEU A 139 -21.00 -7.48 -0.52
CA LEU A 139 -20.95 -7.81 -1.93
C LEU A 139 -21.28 -9.30 -2.15
N GLN A 140 -22.46 -9.60 -2.72
CA GLN A 140 -22.82 -10.95 -3.17
C GLN A 140 -22.18 -11.37 -4.52
N TYR A 141 -21.00 -11.98 -4.54
CA TYR A 141 -20.33 -12.44 -5.77
C TYR A 141 -20.09 -13.96 -5.73
N ARG A 142 -19.90 -14.59 -6.89
CA ARG A 142 -19.71 -16.05 -6.99
C ARG A 142 -18.24 -16.45 -7.13
N ASP A 143 -17.42 -15.60 -7.71
CA ASP A 143 -16.00 -15.83 -7.99
C ASP A 143 -15.22 -14.50 -8.08
N ALA A 144 -13.89 -14.57 -8.24
CA ALA A 144 -13.01 -13.41 -8.33
C ALA A 144 -13.35 -12.52 -9.53
N LYS A 145 -13.76 -13.12 -10.66
CA LYS A 145 -14.17 -12.40 -11.86
C LYS A 145 -15.42 -11.55 -11.60
N GLY A 146 -16.46 -12.13 -10.99
CA GLY A 146 -17.68 -11.41 -10.62
C GLY A 146 -17.48 -10.37 -9.51
N LEU A 147 -16.45 -10.52 -8.68
CA LEU A 147 -16.02 -9.45 -7.79
C LEU A 147 -15.42 -8.30 -8.60
N VAL A 148 -14.45 -8.58 -9.48
CA VAL A 148 -13.81 -7.58 -10.35
C VAL A 148 -14.84 -6.85 -11.22
N GLU A 149 -15.75 -7.56 -11.89
CA GLU A 149 -16.81 -6.95 -12.70
C GLU A 149 -17.66 -5.97 -11.89
N ARG A 150 -18.02 -6.31 -10.65
CA ARG A 150 -18.77 -5.39 -9.79
C ARG A 150 -17.93 -4.24 -9.30
N LEU A 151 -16.68 -4.49 -8.93
CA LEU A 151 -15.73 -3.45 -8.57
C LEU A 151 -15.56 -2.43 -9.72
N GLN A 152 -15.60 -2.89 -10.98
CA GLN A 152 -15.53 -2.06 -12.18
C GLN A 152 -16.81 -1.25 -12.44
N ASP A 153 -17.98 -1.87 -12.33
CA ASP A 153 -19.29 -1.21 -12.43
C ASP A 153 -19.41 -0.05 -11.40
N TYR A 154 -18.81 -0.26 -10.24
CA TYR A 154 -18.73 0.73 -9.18
C TYR A 154 -17.68 1.82 -9.40
N GLY A 155 -16.57 1.52 -10.09
CA GLY A 155 -15.51 2.50 -10.43
C GLY A 155 -15.93 3.51 -11.50
N THR A 156 -16.91 3.18 -12.34
CA THR A 156 -17.45 4.06 -13.40
C THR A 156 -18.67 4.88 -12.95
N THR A 157 -19.23 4.59 -11.78
CA THR A 157 -20.38 5.32 -11.23
C THR A 157 -19.96 6.70 -10.70
N PRO A 158 -20.60 7.81 -11.12
CA PRO A 158 -20.26 9.16 -10.66
C PRO A 158 -20.29 9.28 -9.13
N LEU A 159 -19.30 9.97 -8.54
CA LEU A 159 -19.14 10.12 -7.07
C LEU A 159 -20.42 10.58 -6.35
N GLN A 160 -21.28 11.36 -7.01
CA GLN A 160 -22.54 11.88 -6.47
C GLN A 160 -23.68 10.85 -6.40
N GLN A 161 -23.56 9.73 -7.10
CA GLN A 161 -24.55 8.63 -7.12
C GLN A 161 -24.09 7.42 -6.29
N GLN A 162 -22.92 7.50 -5.65
CA GLN A 162 -22.38 6.42 -4.81
C GLN A 162 -23.13 6.37 -3.45
N PRO A 163 -23.40 5.18 -2.90
CA PRO A 163 -24.14 5.04 -1.65
C PRO A 163 -23.37 5.64 -0.45
N PRO A 164 -24.07 6.12 0.60
CA PRO A 164 -23.45 6.90 1.67
C PRO A 164 -22.50 6.15 2.62
N ASN A 165 -22.45 4.80 2.56
CA ASN A 165 -21.57 3.93 3.35
C ASN A 165 -20.36 3.40 2.55
N TRP A 166 -20.06 4.07 1.45
CA TRP A 166 -19.01 3.67 0.52
C TRP A 166 -17.61 3.96 1.08
N GLY A 167 -16.82 2.90 1.28
CA GLY A 167 -15.42 3.00 1.68
C GLY A 167 -14.62 3.71 0.60
N ARG A 168 -14.23 4.97 0.87
CA ARG A 168 -13.61 5.89 -0.10
C ARG A 168 -12.41 5.33 -0.88
N GLY A 169 -11.72 4.29 -0.40
CA GLY A 169 -10.56 3.69 -1.09
C GLY A 169 -10.90 2.58 -2.09
N THR A 170 -12.06 1.94 -2.00
CA THR A 170 -12.30 0.65 -2.70
C THR A 170 -12.43 0.73 -4.22
N PRO A 171 -13.27 1.59 -4.82
CA PRO A 171 -13.41 1.63 -6.27
C PRO A 171 -12.24 2.36 -6.91
N ILE A 172 -11.63 3.26 -6.16
CA ILE A 172 -10.42 3.96 -6.55
C ILE A 172 -9.28 2.96 -6.74
N GLY A 173 -9.08 2.03 -5.80
CA GLY A 173 -8.06 1.00 -5.94
C GLY A 173 -8.27 0.10 -7.15
N VAL A 174 -9.52 -0.14 -7.53
CA VAL A 174 -9.87 -0.95 -8.70
C VAL A 174 -9.56 -0.22 -9.99
N VAL A 175 -10.00 1.04 -10.09
CA VAL A 175 -9.69 1.90 -11.25
C VAL A 175 -8.18 2.06 -11.38
N LEU A 176 -7.47 2.25 -10.27
CA LEU A 176 -6.01 2.32 -10.26
C LEU A 176 -5.40 0.99 -10.71
N GLY A 177 -5.86 -0.15 -10.20
CA GLY A 177 -5.40 -1.48 -10.63
C GLY A 177 -5.62 -1.73 -12.12
N GLN A 178 -6.78 -1.32 -12.66
CA GLN A 178 -7.05 -1.39 -14.08
C GLN A 178 -6.11 -0.51 -14.90
N LYS A 179 -5.83 0.72 -14.44
CA LYS A 179 -4.83 1.58 -15.07
C LYS A 179 -3.47 0.89 -15.08
N LEU A 180 -3.03 0.31 -13.96
CA LEU A 180 -1.72 -0.37 -13.85
C LEU A 180 -1.58 -1.58 -14.79
N ILE A 181 -2.68 -2.26 -15.12
CA ILE A 181 -2.70 -3.39 -16.07
C ILE A 181 -2.87 -2.92 -17.53
N GLY A 182 -3.40 -1.72 -17.75
CA GLY A 182 -3.71 -1.20 -19.07
C GLY A 182 -2.47 -1.02 -19.96
N GLU A 183 -2.60 -1.39 -21.23
CA GLU A 183 -1.52 -1.24 -22.23
C GLU A 183 -1.20 0.22 -22.57
N ASP A 184 -2.10 1.15 -22.23
CA ASP A 184 -1.99 2.58 -22.53
C ASP A 184 -0.79 3.27 -21.85
N ILE A 185 -0.20 2.65 -20.83
CA ILE A 185 0.91 3.23 -20.05
C ILE A 185 2.28 2.94 -20.70
N GLY A 186 2.37 2.01 -21.65
CA GLY A 186 3.59 1.74 -22.40
C GLY A 186 4.80 1.33 -21.54
N THR A 187 4.58 0.80 -20.34
CA THR A 187 5.62 0.37 -19.39
C THR A 187 5.72 -1.15 -19.34
N THR A 188 6.93 -1.67 -19.11
CA THR A 188 7.14 -3.10 -18.90
C THR A 188 6.64 -3.52 -17.52
N THR A 189 6.38 -4.82 -17.38
CA THR A 189 5.97 -5.42 -16.09
C THR A 189 6.96 -5.14 -14.95
N GLY A 190 8.27 -5.20 -15.24
CA GLY A 190 9.30 -4.88 -14.25
C GLY A 190 9.31 -3.41 -13.84
N GLU A 191 9.07 -2.50 -14.79
CA GLU A 191 8.92 -1.06 -14.52
C GLU A 191 7.70 -0.77 -13.66
N MET A 192 6.56 -1.42 -13.93
CA MET A 192 5.36 -1.27 -13.11
C MET A 192 5.54 -1.79 -11.69
N LEU A 193 6.16 -2.95 -11.51
CA LEU A 193 6.51 -3.44 -10.18
C LEU A 193 7.45 -2.45 -9.45
N GLN A 194 8.38 -1.84 -10.17
CA GLN A 194 9.28 -0.80 -9.63
C GLN A 194 8.53 0.49 -9.27
N LEU A 195 7.47 0.84 -9.99
CA LEU A 195 6.60 1.95 -9.61
C LEU A 195 5.86 1.66 -8.31
N ILE A 196 5.19 0.51 -8.23
CA ILE A 196 4.34 0.15 -7.09
C ILE A 196 5.18 0.07 -5.81
N VAL A 197 6.37 -0.51 -5.89
CA VAL A 197 7.27 -0.61 -4.73
C VAL A 197 7.77 0.77 -4.26
N GLU A 198 7.99 1.71 -5.16
CA GLU A 198 8.39 3.09 -4.83
C GLU A 198 7.27 3.86 -4.14
N VAL A 199 6.02 3.68 -4.59
CA VAL A 199 4.83 4.24 -3.92
C VAL A 199 4.76 3.71 -2.49
N TRP A 200 4.87 2.39 -2.29
CA TRP A 200 4.82 1.82 -0.95
C TRP A 200 5.97 2.27 -0.05
N ALA A 201 7.19 2.37 -0.59
CA ALA A 201 8.33 2.88 0.14
C ALA A 201 8.15 4.36 0.54
N GLU A 202 7.59 5.20 -0.35
CA GLU A 202 7.25 6.59 -0.06
C GLU A 202 6.21 6.70 1.06
N MET A 203 5.13 5.91 0.98
CA MET A 203 4.11 5.86 2.04
C MET A 203 4.68 5.38 3.36
N LEU A 204 5.49 4.30 3.37
CA LEU A 204 6.14 3.78 4.58
C LEU A 204 6.97 4.87 5.26
N CYS A 205 7.74 5.61 4.47
CA CYS A 205 8.56 6.69 4.99
C CYS A 205 7.72 7.88 5.47
N TYR A 206 6.60 8.19 4.80
CA TYR A 206 5.65 9.21 5.24
C TYR A 206 5.10 8.87 6.62
N VAL A 207 4.55 7.66 6.76
CA VAL A 207 3.90 7.23 8.00
C VAL A 207 4.90 7.08 9.12
N GLY A 208 6.12 6.61 8.84
CA GLY A 208 7.21 6.56 9.82
C GLY A 208 7.61 7.94 10.30
N ASN A 209 7.77 8.93 9.41
CA ASN A 209 8.13 10.29 9.81
C ASN A 209 6.99 11.02 10.58
N GLY A 210 5.73 10.68 10.33
CA GLY A 210 4.58 11.25 11.03
C GLY A 210 4.13 10.47 12.27
N CYS A 211 4.68 9.27 12.50
CA CYS A 211 4.38 8.46 13.67
C CYS A 211 4.96 9.12 14.93
N SER A 212 4.24 8.97 16.05
CA SER A 212 4.67 9.60 17.30
C SER A 212 5.93 8.91 17.86
N ALA A 213 6.86 9.69 18.41
CA ALA A 213 8.04 9.15 19.07
C ALA A 213 7.67 8.16 20.21
N TYR A 214 6.54 8.40 20.88
CA TYR A 214 6.00 7.49 21.88
C TYR A 214 5.58 6.14 21.29
N SER A 215 4.87 6.13 20.16
CA SER A 215 4.47 4.91 19.46
C SER A 215 5.69 4.11 18.99
N HIS A 216 6.68 4.79 18.39
CA HIS A 216 7.96 4.17 18.04
C HIS A 216 8.67 3.55 19.24
N ALA A 217 8.79 4.29 20.35
CA ALA A 217 9.44 3.80 21.57
C ALA A 217 8.72 2.59 22.18
N LYS A 218 7.38 2.63 22.22
CA LYS A 218 6.54 1.53 22.72
C LYS A 218 6.73 0.26 21.89
N GLN A 219 6.88 0.39 20.58
CA GLN A 219 7.10 -0.76 19.70
C GLN A 219 8.53 -1.30 19.73
N LEU A 220 9.54 -0.43 19.89
CA LEU A 220 10.92 -0.86 20.08
C LEU A 220 11.10 -1.80 21.28
N ALA A 221 10.31 -1.62 22.34
CA ALA A 221 10.30 -2.54 23.49
C ALA A 221 9.84 -3.97 23.13
N ASN A 222 9.13 -4.13 22.01
CA ASN A 222 8.66 -5.42 21.47
C ASN A 222 9.50 -5.91 20.26
N GLY A 223 10.55 -5.18 19.86
CA GLY A 223 11.41 -5.49 18.71
C GLY A 223 11.61 -4.33 17.73
N GLY A 224 12.60 -4.44 16.84
CA GLY A 224 12.84 -3.46 15.78
C GLY A 224 11.81 -3.60 14.65
N GLU A 225 10.97 -2.57 14.43
CA GLU A 225 9.98 -2.57 13.35
C GLU A 225 10.47 -1.81 12.12
N LEU A 226 10.11 -2.28 10.93
CA LEU A 226 10.45 -1.70 9.63
C LEU A 226 10.11 -0.19 9.55
N ILE A 227 8.95 0.20 10.08
CA ILE A 227 8.52 1.62 10.11
C ILE A 227 9.45 2.49 10.97
N THR A 228 9.97 1.96 12.08
CA THR A 228 10.91 2.66 12.94
C THR A 228 12.27 2.78 12.26
N ILE A 229 12.72 1.75 11.55
CA ILE A 229 13.95 1.81 10.74
C ILE A 229 13.81 2.87 9.65
N ALA A 230 12.69 2.89 8.92
CA ALA A 230 12.41 3.90 7.91
C ALA A 230 12.44 5.33 8.51
N ALA A 231 11.78 5.55 9.66
CA ALA A 231 11.79 6.85 10.35
C ALA A 231 13.22 7.30 10.73
N LEU A 232 14.04 6.41 11.27
CA LEU A 232 15.43 6.71 11.64
C LEU A 232 16.30 7.02 10.42
N LEU A 233 16.13 6.31 9.31
CA LEU A 233 16.85 6.57 8.05
C LEU A 233 16.53 7.98 7.51
N ILE A 234 15.26 8.37 7.55
CA ILE A 234 14.82 9.71 7.13
C ILE A 234 15.42 10.79 8.03
N LEU A 235 15.40 10.60 9.34
CA LEU A 235 16.01 11.52 10.30
C LEU A 235 17.52 11.66 10.07
N HIS A 236 18.20 10.56 9.80
CA HIS A 236 19.64 10.56 9.51
C HIS A 236 19.95 11.37 8.24
N VAL A 237 19.20 11.15 7.15
CA VAL A 237 19.40 11.90 5.90
C VAL A 237 19.08 13.38 6.05
N LYS A 238 17.99 13.73 6.76
CA LYS A 238 17.67 15.13 7.07
C LYS A 238 18.79 15.83 7.84
N ASN A 239 19.33 15.18 8.86
CA ASN A 239 20.41 15.76 9.67
C ASN A 239 21.73 15.88 8.89
N SER A 240 22.03 14.92 8.02
CA SER A 240 23.25 14.93 7.19
C SER A 240 23.21 15.97 6.06
N ALA A 241 22.03 16.45 5.69
CA ALA A 241 21.87 17.51 4.70
C ALA A 241 22.00 18.94 5.27
N ILE A 242 21.97 19.09 6.60
CA ILE A 242 22.03 20.37 7.31
C ILE A 242 23.43 20.65 7.88
N SER A 243 24.29 19.62 7.98
CA SER A 243 25.70 19.70 8.42
C SER A 243 26.67 20.00 7.28
#